data_AF-A0A2D5MRW4-F1
#
_entry.id   AF-A0A2D5MRW4-F1
#
_cell.length_a   1.000
_cell.length_b   1.000
_cell.length_c   1.000
_cell.angle_alpha   90.00
_cell.angle_beta   90.00
_cell.angle_gamma   90.00
#
_symmetry.space_group_name_H-M   'P 1'
#
loop_
_entity.id
_entity.type
_entity.pdbx_description
1 polymer ?
#
loop_
_entity_poly.entity_id
_entity_poly.type
_entity_poly.pdbx_seq_one_letter_code
_entity_poly.pdbx_strand_id
1 'polypeptide(L)'
;MKPGDFARKAVGGAYLSRTNTLFDKALNLNGRVNRFVTQDGIVEVGGFEIIQSVPAGGKNKKKLVRKYYDFSNMKGDAKMIETAKHHFNSMCMAGFRGKNNIEFTCNHDSNPNWDAYLDLSDFEKTAEFDGQGSNSESKNLGLQYEEDLFDAFMQRQNGEPVTKYKDHVDLIVKKIENEYKSPIIDIKHDGTKDTGRPLKRDGQGPYISNGGAFNLNIGAKISDITLTLKNRNKIYLSVKFGNTLSFFNVGVKKEIFPESDMKTHTLKDFGREYLDMFDIDHNDFLNIFEKYKKENTSAVVSNHLRTVTLSGSKKAALVRLIKSGVGHGYWMTHYDGGTLHFYEVNEQYMNRAANLKGNTVNLQYGGAGGTAKRINMNFETTEYDFSFNIRNTQGGIYPSRTNGDYFKK
;
A
#
# COMPACT_ATOMS: atom_id res chain seq x y z
N MET A 1 12.36 16.02 -0.43
CA MET A 1 11.30 15.39 0.39
C MET A 1 10.46 16.51 0.98
N LYS A 2 9.36 16.26 1.70
CA LYS A 2 8.54 17.36 2.28
C LYS A 2 8.20 17.09 3.74
N PRO A 3 7.92 18.13 4.55
CA PRO A 3 7.51 17.98 5.95
C PRO A 3 6.36 16.98 6.15
N GLY A 4 5.38 16.99 5.23
CA GLY A 4 4.24 16.08 5.24
C GLY A 4 4.59 14.60 5.04
N ASP A 5 5.79 14.29 4.51
CA ASP A 5 6.30 12.93 4.47
C ASP A 5 6.67 12.43 5.87
N PHE A 6 7.12 13.31 6.77
CA PHE A 6 7.51 12.92 8.13
C PHE A 6 6.42 13.20 9.18
N ALA A 7 5.51 14.15 8.92
CA ALA A 7 4.45 14.57 9.84
C ALA A 7 3.24 13.62 9.94
N ARG A 8 3.00 12.77 8.94
CA ARG A 8 1.86 11.83 9.01
C ARG A 8 2.21 10.70 9.99
N LYS A 9 1.34 10.42 10.97
CA LYS A 9 1.45 9.22 11.81
C LYS A 9 1.64 8.01 10.88
N ALA A 10 2.75 7.30 11.05
CA ALA A 10 2.94 6.02 10.39
C ALA A 10 1.78 5.10 10.81
N VAL A 11 1.04 4.58 9.85
CA VAL A 11 0.19 3.41 10.08
C VAL A 11 1.18 2.26 10.29
N GLY A 12 1.34 1.75 11.52
CA GLY A 12 2.22 0.61 11.82
C GLY A 12 3.33 0.81 12.88
N GLY A 13 3.27 1.85 13.71
CA GLY A 13 4.15 1.96 14.90
C GLY A 13 5.51 2.65 14.65
N ALA A 14 6.32 2.74 15.72
CA ALA A 14 7.49 3.64 15.78
C ALA A 14 8.56 3.35 14.71
N TYR A 15 8.82 2.09 14.35
CA TYR A 15 9.89 1.69 13.42
C TYR A 15 9.62 2.09 11.95
N LEU A 16 8.35 2.36 11.58
CA LEU A 16 7.93 2.84 10.26
C LEU A 16 7.89 4.37 10.16
N SER A 17 8.41 5.08 11.17
CA SER A 17 8.63 6.51 11.04
C SER A 17 9.66 6.74 9.94
N ARG A 18 9.31 7.47 8.88
CA ARG A 18 10.28 7.93 7.86
C ARG A 18 11.45 8.69 8.51
N THR A 19 11.23 9.24 9.70
CA THR A 19 12.26 9.83 10.55
C THR A 19 13.24 8.78 11.07
N ASN A 20 12.79 7.59 11.47
CA ASN A 20 13.70 6.50 11.81
C ASN A 20 14.50 6.05 10.59
N THR A 21 13.88 5.90 9.41
CA THR A 21 14.62 5.61 8.17
C THR A 21 15.70 6.64 7.88
N LEU A 22 15.38 7.94 8.03
CA LEU A 22 16.35 9.03 7.83
C LEU A 22 17.52 8.93 8.80
N PHE A 23 17.24 8.77 10.10
CA PHE A 23 18.27 8.69 11.14
C PHE A 23 19.10 7.41 11.05
N ASP A 24 18.48 6.28 10.73
CA ASP A 24 19.18 5.01 10.53
C ASP A 24 20.13 5.08 9.33
N LYS A 25 19.73 5.73 8.22
CA LYS A 25 20.64 6.00 7.10
C LYS A 25 21.78 6.92 7.52
N ALA A 26 21.47 8.07 8.10
CA ALA A 26 22.47 9.07 8.51
C ALA A 26 23.52 8.49 9.49
N LEU A 27 23.10 7.58 10.37
CA LEU A 27 23.96 6.96 11.38
C LEU A 27 24.56 5.61 10.96
N ASN A 28 24.25 5.12 9.75
CA ASN A 28 24.60 3.78 9.26
C ASN A 28 24.15 2.65 10.22
N LEU A 29 22.89 2.69 10.67
CA LEU A 29 22.28 1.71 11.56
C LEU A 29 21.33 0.77 10.80
N ASN A 30 21.05 -0.39 11.39
CA ASN A 30 20.04 -1.35 10.88
C ASN A 30 20.25 -1.77 9.42
N GLY A 31 21.51 -1.90 8.98
CA GLY A 31 21.86 -2.28 7.60
C GLY A 31 21.62 -1.20 6.56
N ARG A 32 21.28 0.03 6.98
CA ARG A 32 21.14 1.19 6.09
C ARG A 32 22.46 1.93 5.93
N VAL A 33 22.62 2.61 4.79
CA VAL A 33 23.82 3.35 4.43
C VAL A 33 23.51 4.84 4.30
N ASN A 34 24.42 5.70 4.74
CA ASN A 34 24.34 7.17 4.67
C ASN A 34 24.49 7.67 3.23
N ARG A 35 23.51 7.39 2.38
CA ARG A 35 23.47 7.80 0.98
C ARG A 35 22.09 8.32 0.64
N PHE A 36 22.00 9.59 0.31
CA PHE A 36 20.77 10.26 -0.04
C PHE A 36 20.84 10.79 -1.47
N VAL A 37 19.76 10.62 -2.22
CA VAL A 37 19.67 11.09 -3.60
C VAL A 37 19.20 12.53 -3.59
N THR A 38 19.84 13.40 -4.36
CA THR A 38 19.47 14.80 -4.59
C THR A 38 19.49 15.09 -6.09
N GLN A 39 19.11 16.29 -6.50
CA GLN A 39 19.27 16.71 -7.91
C GLN A 39 20.73 16.78 -8.34
N ASP A 40 21.64 17.02 -7.40
CA ASP A 40 23.07 17.21 -7.66
C ASP A 40 23.88 15.91 -7.58
N GLY A 41 23.27 14.80 -7.13
CA GLY A 41 23.93 13.51 -7.05
C GLY A 41 23.58 12.73 -5.79
N ILE A 42 24.48 11.85 -5.37
CA ILE A 42 24.37 11.12 -4.10
C ILE A 42 25.24 11.81 -3.07
N VAL A 43 24.64 12.13 -1.93
CA VAL A 43 25.30 12.82 -0.83
C VAL A 43 25.22 12.01 0.46
N GLU A 44 26.20 12.20 1.33
CA GLU A 44 26.17 11.75 2.72
C GLU A 44 25.78 12.93 3.61
N VAL A 45 24.97 12.70 4.65
CA VAL A 45 24.60 13.76 5.60
C VAL A 45 25.46 13.67 6.87
N GLY A 46 26.08 14.77 7.26
CA GLY A 46 26.89 14.89 8.49
C GLY A 46 26.11 15.42 9.68
N GLY A 47 25.10 16.26 9.44
CA GLY A 47 24.25 16.84 10.48
C GLY A 47 23.08 17.61 9.90
N PHE A 48 22.28 18.23 10.77
CA PHE A 48 21.19 19.11 10.37
C PHE A 48 20.96 20.26 11.35
N GLU A 49 20.53 21.40 10.83
CA GLU A 49 20.08 22.56 11.60
C GLU A 49 18.57 22.73 11.47
N ILE A 50 17.88 22.86 12.61
CA ILE A 50 16.49 23.29 12.66
C ILE A 50 16.46 24.80 12.80
N ILE A 51 15.79 25.48 11.85
CA ILE A 51 15.60 26.92 11.86
C ILE A 51 14.11 27.21 12.06
N GLN A 52 13.77 27.89 13.16
CA GLN A 52 12.39 28.17 13.52
C GLN A 52 12.16 29.68 13.72
N SER A 53 11.12 30.21 13.08
CA SER A 53 10.65 31.58 13.28
C SER A 53 9.67 31.65 14.44
N VAL A 54 10.07 32.31 15.53
CA VAL A 54 9.27 32.44 16.76
C VAL A 54 8.92 33.92 17.04
N PRO A 55 7.80 34.21 17.73
CA PRO A 55 7.47 35.58 18.14
C PRO A 55 8.57 36.22 18.98
N ALA A 56 8.87 37.48 18.72
CA ALA A 56 9.92 38.25 19.39
C ALA A 56 9.37 39.58 19.90
N GLY A 57 8.56 39.53 20.97
CA GLY A 57 8.12 40.69 21.76
C GLY A 57 7.73 41.94 20.95
N GLY A 58 6.45 42.06 20.60
CA GLY A 58 5.90 43.18 19.84
C GLY A 58 5.03 42.71 18.67
N LYS A 59 4.02 43.50 18.28
CA LYS A 59 3.14 43.15 17.15
C LYS A 59 4.00 42.93 15.89
N ASN A 60 3.90 41.73 15.31
CA ASN A 60 4.56 41.30 14.07
C ASN A 60 6.10 41.13 14.09
N LYS A 61 6.77 41.20 15.25
CA LYS A 61 8.21 40.88 15.34
C LYS A 61 8.42 39.37 15.47
N LYS A 62 9.28 38.81 14.61
CA LYS A 62 9.72 37.41 14.67
C LYS A 62 11.24 37.34 14.78
N LYS A 63 11.77 36.41 15.57
CA LYS A 63 13.20 36.05 15.62
C LYS A 63 13.40 34.63 15.09
N LEU A 64 14.61 34.35 14.60
CA LEU A 64 15.01 33.00 14.21
C LEU A 64 15.72 32.34 15.38
N VAL A 65 15.32 31.12 15.71
CA VAL A 65 16.01 30.22 16.62
C VAL A 65 16.60 29.11 15.77
N ARG A 66 17.88 28.83 15.98
CA ARG A 66 18.65 27.82 15.26
C ARG A 66 19.14 26.76 16.23
N LYS A 67 19.06 25.50 15.86
CA LYS A 67 19.57 24.38 16.67
C LYS A 67 20.20 23.33 15.77
N TYR A 68 21.50 23.14 15.92
CA TYR A 68 22.29 22.19 15.14
C TYR A 68 22.41 20.84 15.85
N TYR A 69 22.45 19.79 15.03
CA TYR A 69 22.54 18.40 15.41
C TYR A 69 23.55 17.70 14.51
N ASP A 70 24.63 17.20 15.10
CA ASP A 70 25.69 16.46 14.40
C ASP A 70 25.44 14.95 14.55
N PHE A 71 25.33 14.22 13.43
CA PHE A 71 25.09 12.79 13.46
C PHE A 71 26.30 12.01 14.01
N SER A 72 27.53 12.51 13.84
CA SER A 72 28.72 11.85 14.40
C SER A 72 28.68 11.83 15.94
N ASN A 73 28.25 12.94 16.55
CA ASN A 73 28.10 13.08 18.00
C ASN A 73 26.94 12.26 18.59
N MET A 74 25.99 11.83 17.75
CA MET A 74 24.86 11.00 18.17
C MET A 74 25.18 9.50 18.17
N LYS A 75 26.28 9.07 17.53
CA LYS A 75 26.58 7.66 17.36
C LYS A 75 26.83 7.00 18.72
N GLY A 76 25.94 6.10 19.12
CA GLY A 76 25.98 5.43 20.42
C GLY A 76 25.28 6.16 21.57
N ASP A 77 24.68 7.34 21.34
CA ASP A 77 23.88 8.07 22.33
C ASP A 77 22.39 8.03 21.95
N ALA A 78 21.69 7.01 22.44
CA ALA A 78 20.26 6.83 22.20
C ALA A 78 19.41 8.02 22.67
N LYS A 79 19.81 8.70 23.76
CA LYS A 79 19.06 9.83 24.31
C LYS A 79 19.17 11.05 23.40
N MET A 80 20.36 11.30 22.86
CA MET A 80 20.59 12.38 21.89
C MET A 80 19.86 12.11 20.58
N ILE A 81 19.87 10.87 20.09
CA ILE A 81 19.11 10.44 18.90
C ILE A 81 17.62 10.71 19.06
N GLU A 82 17.00 10.24 20.16
CA GLU A 82 15.57 10.45 20.39
C GLU A 82 15.21 11.92 20.59
N THR A 83 16.08 12.69 21.24
CA THR A 83 15.93 14.15 21.37
C THR A 83 15.96 14.83 20.00
N ALA A 84 16.89 14.45 19.13
CA ALA A 84 17.01 15.00 17.79
C ALA A 84 15.80 14.63 16.91
N LYS A 85 15.36 13.37 16.93
CA LYS A 85 14.14 12.90 16.25
C LYS A 85 12.90 13.67 16.71
N HIS A 86 12.76 13.91 18.01
CA HIS A 86 11.63 14.66 18.56
C HIS A 86 11.57 16.09 18.00
N HIS A 87 12.69 16.81 18.01
CA HIS A 87 12.73 18.17 17.45
C HIS A 87 12.52 18.18 15.94
N PHE A 88 13.13 17.24 15.21
CA PHE A 88 12.92 17.07 13.76
C PHE A 88 11.44 16.87 13.44
N ASN A 89 10.79 15.91 14.11
CA ASN A 89 9.37 15.63 13.94
C ASN A 89 8.49 16.81 14.30
N SER A 90 8.78 17.51 15.40
CA SER A 90 8.05 18.72 15.80
C SER A 90 8.09 19.80 14.71
N MET A 91 9.26 20.00 14.10
CA MET A 91 9.42 20.93 12.99
C MET A 91 8.66 20.47 11.73
N CYS A 92 8.71 19.17 11.40
CA CYS A 92 7.93 18.64 10.27
C CYS A 92 6.41 18.76 10.49
N MET A 93 5.93 18.54 11.72
CA MET A 93 4.52 18.68 12.12
C MET A 93 4.03 20.12 12.01
N ALA A 94 4.85 21.09 12.45
CA ALA A 94 4.54 22.51 12.31
C ALA A 94 4.48 22.96 10.84
N GLY A 95 5.19 22.23 9.96
CA GLY A 95 5.32 22.53 8.55
C GLY A 95 6.26 23.71 8.28
N PHE A 96 6.73 23.79 7.03
CA PHE A 96 7.68 24.82 6.60
C PHE A 96 6.92 26.04 6.08
N ARG A 97 6.27 26.80 6.98
CA ARG A 97 5.62 28.07 6.66
C ARG A 97 6.54 29.24 7.04
N GLY A 98 6.75 30.19 6.13
CA GLY A 98 7.64 31.33 6.36
C GLY A 98 9.11 30.92 6.34
N LYS A 99 9.91 31.39 7.30
CA LYS A 99 11.37 31.10 7.41
C LYS A 99 11.68 29.83 8.23
N ASN A 100 10.76 28.87 8.22
CA ASN A 100 10.93 27.60 8.91
C ASN A 100 11.49 26.58 7.93
N ASN A 101 12.66 26.01 8.20
CA ASN A 101 13.26 24.95 7.39
C ASN A 101 14.13 24.01 8.25
N ILE A 102 14.54 22.90 7.62
CA ILE A 102 15.56 22.00 8.13
C ILE A 102 16.61 21.90 7.03
N GLU A 103 17.82 22.30 7.36
CA GLU A 103 18.97 22.34 6.47
C GLU A 103 19.98 21.27 6.90
N PHE A 104 20.55 20.55 5.95
CA PHE A 104 21.47 19.44 6.19
C PHE A 104 22.87 19.81 5.73
N THR A 105 23.86 19.53 6.56
CA THR A 105 25.26 19.57 6.16
C THR A 105 25.57 18.28 5.42
N CYS A 106 25.96 18.39 4.16
CA CYS A 106 26.15 17.25 3.27
C CYS A 106 27.54 17.26 2.62
N ASN A 107 28.07 16.06 2.41
CA ASN A 107 29.30 15.83 1.64
C ASN A 107 28.95 15.07 0.35
N HIS A 108 29.59 15.42 -0.76
CA HIS A 108 29.39 14.70 -2.02
C HIS A 108 30.31 13.48 -2.12
N ASP A 109 29.76 12.32 -2.48
CA ASP A 109 30.52 11.08 -2.68
C ASP A 109 31.69 11.22 -3.66
N SER A 110 31.53 12.09 -4.67
CA SER A 110 32.53 12.30 -5.73
C SER A 110 33.32 13.61 -5.60
N ASN A 111 33.08 14.43 -4.57
CA ASN A 111 33.82 15.67 -4.35
C ASN A 111 33.98 15.95 -2.84
N PRO A 112 35.08 15.47 -2.22
CA PRO A 112 35.31 15.59 -0.78
C PRO A 112 35.57 17.02 -0.28
N ASN A 113 35.70 18.01 -1.17
CA ASN A 113 35.81 19.44 -0.82
C ASN A 113 34.48 20.20 -0.96
N TRP A 114 33.37 19.49 -1.19
CA TRP A 114 32.04 20.08 -1.34
C TRP A 114 31.24 19.91 -0.05
N ASP A 115 31.30 20.93 0.80
CA ASP A 115 30.35 21.11 1.90
C ASP A 115 29.12 21.82 1.33
N ALA A 116 27.99 21.11 1.25
CA ALA A 116 26.72 21.68 0.83
C ALA A 116 25.72 21.75 1.98
N TYR A 117 24.95 22.83 1.96
CA TYR A 117 23.80 23.03 2.82
C TYR A 117 22.56 22.78 1.98
N LEU A 118 21.90 21.65 2.23
CA LEU A 118 20.71 21.23 1.47
C LEU A 118 19.47 21.29 2.34
N ASP A 119 18.40 21.90 1.84
CA ASP A 119 17.11 21.86 2.50
C ASP A 119 16.50 20.45 2.38
N LEU A 120 15.61 20.07 3.30
CA LEU A 120 14.85 18.81 3.20
C LEU A 120 14.14 18.63 1.84
N SER A 121 13.79 19.74 1.16
CA SER A 121 13.19 19.73 -0.17
C SER A 121 14.09 19.16 -1.26
N ASP A 122 15.41 19.29 -1.11
CA ASP A 122 16.40 19.04 -2.16
C ASP A 122 16.72 17.56 -2.31
N PHE A 123 16.38 16.77 -1.28
CA PHE A 123 16.46 15.31 -1.32
C PHE A 123 15.34 14.71 -2.17
N GLU A 124 15.64 13.74 -3.02
CA GLU A 124 14.62 12.94 -3.68
C GLU A 124 13.90 12.04 -2.68
N LYS A 125 12.58 11.94 -2.81
CA LYS A 125 11.82 10.96 -2.06
C LYS A 125 11.97 9.61 -2.75
N THR A 126 12.96 8.82 -2.33
CA THR A 126 13.19 7.47 -2.87
C THR A 126 12.18 6.46 -2.30
N ALA A 127 12.21 5.23 -2.81
CA ALA A 127 11.34 4.15 -2.34
C ALA A 127 11.43 3.91 -0.82
N GLU A 128 12.62 4.10 -0.22
CA GLU A 128 12.84 3.97 1.23
C GLU A 128 12.05 5.00 2.06
N PHE A 129 11.63 6.09 1.42
CA PHE A 129 10.81 7.14 2.00
C PHE A 129 9.38 7.16 1.43
N ASP A 130 8.94 6.08 0.76
CA ASP A 130 7.67 5.97 0.03
C ASP A 130 7.52 6.97 -1.14
N GLY A 131 8.60 7.26 -1.85
CA GLY A 131 8.56 8.03 -3.08
C GLY A 131 9.04 7.25 -4.29
N GLN A 132 8.82 7.85 -5.46
CA GLN A 132 9.22 7.34 -6.76
C GLN A 132 10.31 8.31 -7.24
N GLY A 133 11.57 7.86 -7.29
CA GLY A 133 12.71 8.69 -7.69
C GLY A 133 12.62 9.13 -9.15
N SER A 134 13.28 10.23 -9.51
CA SER A 134 13.16 10.86 -10.83
C SER A 134 13.73 10.01 -11.96
N ASN A 135 14.74 9.18 -11.66
CA ASN A 135 15.60 8.49 -12.64
C ASN A 135 15.71 6.97 -12.41
N SER A 136 14.91 6.37 -11.51
CA SER A 136 14.84 4.92 -11.42
C SER A 136 13.82 4.41 -12.44
N GLU A 137 14.22 3.51 -13.34
CA GLU A 137 13.25 2.62 -13.98
C GLU A 137 12.34 2.07 -12.89
N SER A 138 11.04 2.21 -13.07
CA SER A 138 10.01 1.77 -12.14
C SER A 138 10.17 0.27 -11.86
N LYS A 139 10.98 -0.10 -10.86
CA LYS A 139 11.02 -1.47 -10.36
C LYS A 139 9.78 -1.69 -9.51
N ASN A 140 8.92 -2.60 -9.96
CA ASN A 140 7.77 -3.05 -9.19
C ASN A 140 8.29 -3.83 -7.97
N LEU A 141 8.30 -3.19 -6.79
CA LEU A 141 8.83 -3.79 -5.56
C LEU A 141 8.13 -5.10 -5.17
N GLY A 142 6.87 -5.28 -5.58
CA GLY A 142 6.17 -6.55 -5.41
C GLY A 142 6.79 -7.66 -6.25
N LEU A 143 7.03 -7.38 -7.53
CA LEU A 143 7.71 -8.32 -8.43
C LEU A 143 9.14 -8.61 -7.96
N GLN A 144 9.87 -7.57 -7.55
CA GLN A 144 11.23 -7.74 -7.04
C GLN A 144 11.26 -8.60 -5.77
N TYR A 145 10.34 -8.37 -4.82
CA TYR A 145 10.27 -9.18 -3.61
C TYR A 145 9.93 -10.64 -3.93
N GLU A 146 9.03 -10.87 -4.89
CA GLU A 146 8.67 -12.21 -5.35
C GLU A 146 9.87 -12.94 -5.97
N GLU A 147 10.59 -12.28 -6.89
CA GLU A 147 11.82 -12.81 -7.52
C GLU A 147 12.91 -13.08 -6.47
N ASP A 148 13.22 -12.10 -5.62
CA ASP A 148 14.22 -12.23 -4.56
C ASP A 148 13.86 -13.37 -3.57
N LEU A 149 12.57 -13.56 -3.26
CA LEU A 149 12.12 -14.64 -2.37
C LEU A 149 12.24 -16.00 -3.05
N PHE A 150 11.90 -16.11 -4.34
CA PHE A 150 12.08 -17.33 -5.12
C PHE A 150 13.57 -17.72 -5.21
N ASP A 151 14.45 -16.76 -5.51
CA ASP A 151 15.90 -16.98 -5.55
C ASP A 151 16.44 -17.45 -4.19
N ALA A 152 15.94 -16.88 -3.08
CA ALA A 152 16.31 -17.32 -1.73
C ALA A 152 15.88 -18.77 -1.44
N PHE A 153 14.72 -19.21 -1.94
CA PHE A 153 14.33 -20.62 -1.88
C PHE A 153 15.29 -21.52 -2.68
N MET A 154 15.66 -21.11 -3.90
CA MET A 154 16.56 -21.88 -4.76
C MET A 154 17.97 -21.99 -4.16
N GLN A 155 18.53 -20.89 -3.63
CA GLN A 155 19.81 -20.89 -2.92
C GLN A 155 19.79 -21.90 -1.76
N ARG A 156 18.72 -21.87 -0.95
CA ARG A 156 18.55 -22.84 0.14
C ARG A 156 18.47 -24.28 -0.37
N GLN A 157 17.73 -24.52 -1.45
CA GLN A 157 17.56 -25.86 -2.04
C GLN A 157 18.89 -26.43 -2.58
N ASN A 158 19.73 -25.57 -3.15
CA ASN A 158 21.04 -25.94 -3.70
C ASN A 158 22.15 -26.05 -2.64
N GLY A 159 21.88 -25.68 -1.38
CA GLY A 159 22.90 -25.62 -0.33
C GLY A 159 23.82 -24.40 -0.43
N GLU A 160 23.40 -23.35 -1.14
CA GLU A 160 24.12 -22.09 -1.31
C GLU A 160 23.81 -21.12 -0.16
N PRO A 161 24.71 -20.14 0.12
CA PRO A 161 24.41 -19.07 1.07
C PRO A 161 23.21 -18.24 0.62
N VAL A 162 22.18 -18.13 1.46
CA VAL A 162 21.01 -17.31 1.17
C VAL A 162 21.34 -15.83 1.36
N THR A 163 21.29 -15.04 0.28
CA THR A 163 21.78 -13.65 0.27
C THR A 163 20.72 -12.61 0.65
N LYS A 164 19.43 -12.93 0.47
CA LYS A 164 18.29 -12.07 0.83
C LYS A 164 17.18 -12.86 1.48
N TYR A 165 16.45 -12.21 2.39
CA TYR A 165 15.23 -12.76 3.00
C TYR A 165 15.38 -14.17 3.60
N LYS A 166 16.58 -14.52 4.09
CA LYS A 166 16.86 -15.82 4.70
C LYS A 166 15.83 -16.18 5.78
N ASP A 167 15.52 -15.23 6.66
CA ASP A 167 14.57 -15.43 7.76
C ASP A 167 13.15 -15.69 7.25
N HIS A 168 12.77 -15.12 6.09
CA HIS A 168 11.47 -15.37 5.48
C HIS A 168 11.37 -16.81 4.98
N VAL A 169 12.37 -17.26 4.22
CA VAL A 169 12.42 -18.64 3.70
C VAL A 169 12.44 -19.63 4.85
N ASP A 170 13.27 -19.40 5.88
CA ASP A 170 13.36 -20.27 7.05
C ASP A 170 12.01 -20.39 7.78
N LEU A 171 11.31 -19.27 7.97
CA LEU A 171 9.98 -19.25 8.58
C LEU A 171 8.96 -20.02 7.73
N ILE A 172 8.94 -19.79 6.41
CA ILE A 172 8.00 -20.43 5.49
C ILE A 172 8.23 -21.95 5.46
N VAL A 173 9.46 -22.39 5.20
CA VAL A 173 9.84 -23.80 5.16
C VAL A 173 9.46 -24.48 6.48
N LYS A 174 9.89 -23.90 7.61
CA LYS A 174 9.57 -24.46 8.92
C LYS A 174 8.07 -24.59 9.14
N LYS A 175 7.27 -23.58 8.80
CA LYS A 175 5.82 -23.63 9.02
C LYS A 175 5.13 -24.63 8.10
N ILE A 176 5.47 -24.65 6.81
CA ILE A 176 4.90 -25.60 5.83
C ILE A 176 5.25 -27.05 6.19
N GLU A 177 6.53 -27.36 6.41
CA GLU A 177 6.93 -28.73 6.71
C GLU A 177 6.35 -29.23 8.04
N ASN A 178 6.20 -28.33 9.03
CA ASN A 178 5.54 -28.66 10.29
C ASN A 178 4.03 -28.88 10.15
N GLU A 179 3.34 -28.07 9.35
CA GLU A 179 1.90 -28.21 9.13
C GLU A 179 1.59 -29.51 8.38
N TYR A 180 2.29 -29.75 7.28
CA TYR A 180 2.00 -30.88 6.38
C TYR A 180 2.81 -32.14 6.68
N LYS A 181 3.69 -32.12 7.69
CA LYS A 181 4.55 -33.24 8.11
C LYS A 181 5.31 -33.88 6.95
N SER A 182 5.74 -33.07 5.99
CA SER A 182 6.42 -33.52 4.77
C SER A 182 7.42 -32.46 4.32
N PRO A 183 8.65 -32.85 3.93
CA PRO A 183 9.63 -31.90 3.45
C PRO A 183 9.26 -31.34 2.07
N ILE A 184 9.71 -30.13 1.79
CA ILE A 184 9.66 -29.52 0.45
C ILE A 184 10.74 -30.16 -0.42
N ILE A 185 10.40 -30.59 -1.63
CA ILE A 185 11.32 -31.27 -2.55
C ILE A 185 11.52 -30.53 -3.88
N ASP A 186 10.63 -29.61 -4.21
CA ASP A 186 10.66 -28.87 -5.47
C ASP A 186 9.96 -27.51 -5.30
N ILE A 187 10.48 -26.49 -5.96
CA ILE A 187 10.05 -25.09 -5.85
C ILE A 187 9.96 -24.52 -7.26
N LYS A 188 8.84 -23.87 -7.57
CA LYS A 188 8.59 -23.32 -8.91
C LYS A 188 8.05 -21.90 -8.86
N HIS A 189 8.56 -21.05 -9.73
CA HIS A 189 8.02 -19.72 -9.99
C HIS A 189 6.87 -19.81 -11.00
N ASP A 190 5.67 -19.35 -10.61
CA ASP A 190 4.45 -19.41 -11.44
C ASP A 190 3.96 -18.02 -11.90
N GLY A 191 4.59 -16.93 -11.43
CA GLY A 191 4.17 -15.52 -11.55
C GLY A 191 4.03 -14.90 -12.95
N THR A 192 4.04 -15.69 -14.03
CA THR A 192 4.00 -15.17 -15.42
C THR A 192 2.75 -15.55 -16.22
N LYS A 193 1.85 -16.40 -15.69
CA LYS A 193 0.61 -16.76 -16.39
C LYS A 193 -0.53 -15.81 -16.02
N ASP A 194 -0.69 -14.73 -16.78
CA ASP A 194 -1.89 -13.88 -16.68
C ASP A 194 -3.13 -14.71 -17.02
N THR A 195 -3.87 -15.04 -15.97
CA THR A 195 -5.05 -15.86 -16.10
C THR A 195 -6.26 -15.14 -15.53
N GLY A 196 -6.32 -13.81 -15.70
CA GLY A 196 -7.37 -12.87 -15.32
C GLY A 196 -8.61 -13.40 -14.59
N ARG A 197 -8.96 -12.77 -13.47
CA ARG A 197 -10.14 -13.07 -12.63
C ARG A 197 -11.20 -11.97 -12.78
N PRO A 198 -11.95 -11.88 -13.90
CA PRO A 198 -12.89 -10.78 -14.12
C PRO A 198 -14.10 -10.86 -13.17
N LEU A 199 -14.70 -9.71 -12.91
CA LEU A 199 -16.00 -9.59 -12.25
C LEU A 199 -17.09 -10.08 -13.22
N LYS A 200 -17.88 -11.06 -12.76
CA LYS A 200 -19.00 -11.68 -13.47
C LYS A 200 -20.25 -11.66 -12.59
N ARG A 201 -21.39 -12.00 -13.18
CA ARG A 201 -22.65 -12.22 -12.46
C ARG A 201 -23.33 -13.51 -12.91
N ASP A 202 -24.13 -14.05 -12.02
CA ASP A 202 -25.10 -15.11 -12.28
C ASP A 202 -26.39 -14.80 -11.51
N GLY A 203 -27.36 -15.73 -11.46
CA GLY A 203 -28.61 -15.53 -10.75
C GLY A 203 -28.49 -15.30 -9.23
N GLN A 204 -27.30 -15.46 -8.64
CA GLN A 204 -27.02 -15.20 -7.22
C GLN A 204 -26.24 -13.89 -6.98
N GLY A 205 -25.89 -13.17 -8.05
CA GLY A 205 -25.27 -11.84 -7.96
C GLY A 205 -23.80 -11.79 -8.43
N PRO A 206 -23.13 -10.64 -8.21
CA PRO A 206 -21.76 -10.41 -8.66
C PRO A 206 -20.71 -11.27 -7.93
N TYR A 207 -19.68 -11.71 -8.67
CA TYR A 207 -18.56 -12.47 -8.13
C TYR A 207 -17.27 -12.29 -8.97
N ILE A 208 -16.11 -12.46 -8.32
CA ILE A 208 -14.81 -12.54 -8.97
C ILE A 208 -14.63 -13.96 -9.51
N SER A 209 -14.59 -14.11 -10.83
CA SER A 209 -14.51 -15.43 -11.45
C SER A 209 -13.12 -16.06 -11.35
N ASN A 210 -13.10 -17.39 -11.33
CA ASN A 210 -11.88 -18.19 -11.48
C ASN A 210 -12.10 -19.17 -12.64
N GLY A 211 -11.34 -19.02 -13.72
CA GLY A 211 -11.57 -19.80 -14.96
C GLY A 211 -12.90 -19.48 -15.64
N GLY A 212 -13.44 -18.27 -15.40
CA GLY A 212 -14.71 -17.83 -15.97
C GLY A 212 -15.97 -18.33 -15.25
N ALA A 213 -15.83 -19.16 -14.22
CA ALA A 213 -16.93 -19.66 -13.39
C ALA A 213 -16.81 -19.19 -11.93
N PHE A 214 -17.86 -19.41 -11.14
CA PHE A 214 -17.79 -19.23 -9.69
C PHE A 214 -17.05 -20.42 -9.08
N ASN A 215 -15.81 -20.20 -8.66
CA ASN A 215 -14.99 -21.20 -7.98
C ASN A 215 -14.12 -20.50 -6.93
N LEU A 216 -14.22 -20.96 -5.69
CA LEU A 216 -13.57 -20.36 -4.53
C LEU A 216 -12.18 -20.96 -4.23
N ASN A 217 -11.86 -22.15 -4.76
CA ASN A 217 -10.53 -22.71 -4.66
C ASN A 217 -9.66 -22.08 -5.75
N ILE A 218 -8.89 -21.07 -5.37
CA ILE A 218 -8.15 -20.22 -6.30
C ILE A 218 -6.63 -20.36 -6.15
N GLY A 219 -6.14 -21.20 -5.22
CA GLY A 219 -4.73 -21.14 -4.87
C GLY A 219 -3.77 -21.33 -6.05
N ALA A 220 -4.02 -22.34 -6.88
CA ALA A 220 -3.26 -22.57 -8.10
C ALA A 220 -3.30 -21.39 -9.10
N LYS A 221 -4.36 -20.58 -9.05
CA LYS A 221 -4.61 -19.46 -9.96
C LYS A 221 -3.83 -18.21 -9.58
N ILE A 222 -3.68 -17.98 -8.28
CA ILE A 222 -3.06 -16.77 -7.71
C ILE A 222 -1.68 -17.05 -7.10
N SER A 223 -1.14 -18.25 -7.36
CA SER A 223 0.16 -18.67 -6.89
C SER A 223 1.23 -17.94 -7.66
N ASP A 224 2.09 -17.27 -6.92
CA ASP A 224 3.30 -16.62 -7.43
C ASP A 224 4.48 -17.61 -7.33
N ILE A 225 4.53 -18.39 -6.24
CA ILE A 225 5.49 -19.50 -6.02
C ILE A 225 4.73 -20.76 -5.61
N THR A 226 5.03 -21.91 -6.22
CA THR A 226 4.49 -23.21 -5.81
C THR A 226 5.59 -24.06 -5.19
N LEU A 227 5.29 -24.65 -4.02
CA LEU A 227 6.14 -25.65 -3.36
C LEU A 227 5.52 -27.04 -3.58
N THR A 228 6.34 -28.01 -3.94
CA THR A 228 5.95 -29.42 -4.01
C THR A 228 6.55 -30.15 -2.82
N LEU A 229 5.70 -30.80 -2.04
CA LEU A 229 6.11 -31.63 -0.90
C LEU A 229 6.44 -33.06 -1.34
N LYS A 230 7.23 -33.79 -0.54
CA LYS A 230 7.57 -35.20 -0.80
C LYS A 230 6.33 -36.11 -0.96
N ASN A 231 5.27 -35.83 -0.21
CA ASN A 231 3.97 -36.51 -0.34
C ASN A 231 3.17 -36.09 -1.60
N ARG A 232 3.78 -35.34 -2.52
CA ARG A 232 3.20 -34.81 -3.78
C ARG A 232 2.14 -33.73 -3.61
N ASN A 233 1.91 -33.22 -2.39
CA ASN A 233 1.05 -32.07 -2.20
C ASN A 233 1.70 -30.80 -2.79
N LYS A 234 0.88 -29.98 -3.43
CA LYS A 234 1.28 -28.65 -3.90
C LYS A 234 0.79 -27.59 -2.92
N ILE A 235 1.70 -26.71 -2.52
CA ILE A 235 1.43 -25.56 -1.68
C ILE A 235 1.58 -24.31 -2.54
N TYR A 236 0.52 -23.53 -2.62
CA TYR A 236 0.48 -22.31 -3.44
C TYR A 236 0.75 -21.10 -2.55
N LEU A 237 1.77 -20.30 -2.88
CA LEU A 237 2.09 -19.07 -2.17
C LEU A 237 1.63 -17.88 -3.00
N SER A 238 0.76 -17.04 -2.42
CA SER A 238 0.47 -15.72 -2.97
C SER A 238 1.36 -14.70 -2.27
N VAL A 239 2.30 -14.12 -3.02
CA VAL A 239 3.35 -13.25 -2.52
C VAL A 239 2.94 -11.80 -2.71
N LYS A 240 3.03 -11.00 -1.64
CA LYS A 240 2.66 -9.58 -1.66
C LYS A 240 3.70 -8.75 -0.90
N PHE A 241 3.95 -7.55 -1.41
CA PHE A 241 4.86 -6.59 -0.80
C PHE A 241 4.15 -5.26 -0.53
N GLY A 242 4.45 -4.66 0.63
CA GLY A 242 4.04 -3.32 1.01
C GLY A 242 2.70 -3.23 1.73
N ASN A 243 2.32 -2.00 2.09
CA ASN A 243 1.20 -1.73 3.01
C ASN A 243 -0.18 -1.68 2.33
N THR A 244 -0.24 -1.68 1.00
CA THR A 244 -1.51 -1.61 0.27
C THR A 244 -1.77 -2.95 -0.40
N LEU A 245 -2.83 -3.63 0.03
CA LEU A 245 -3.20 -4.94 -0.50
C LEU A 245 -4.58 -4.89 -1.13
N SER A 246 -4.76 -5.70 -2.17
CA SER A 246 -6.02 -5.86 -2.87
C SER A 246 -6.21 -7.33 -3.23
N PHE A 247 -7.36 -7.90 -2.94
CA PHE A 247 -7.68 -9.29 -3.35
C PHE A 247 -8.04 -9.40 -4.82
N PHE A 248 -8.56 -8.31 -5.39
CA PHE A 248 -8.91 -8.23 -6.79
C PHE A 248 -8.79 -6.80 -7.28
N ASN A 249 -8.33 -6.64 -8.51
CA ASN A 249 -8.24 -5.36 -9.21
C ASN A 249 -8.63 -5.62 -10.66
N VAL A 250 -9.91 -5.43 -10.98
CA VAL A 250 -10.54 -5.99 -12.18
C VAL A 250 -11.07 -4.89 -13.08
N GLY A 251 -11.00 -5.11 -14.39
CA GLY A 251 -11.50 -4.17 -15.39
C GLY A 251 -13.02 -4.11 -15.39
N VAL A 252 -13.58 -2.90 -15.39
CA VAL A 252 -15.04 -2.67 -15.41
C VAL A 252 -15.51 -1.89 -16.65
N LYS A 253 -14.57 -1.31 -17.42
CA LYS A 253 -14.85 -0.39 -18.53
C LYS A 253 -15.70 -1.00 -19.66
N LYS A 254 -15.62 -2.31 -19.92
CA LYS A 254 -16.27 -2.92 -21.10
C LYS A 254 -17.68 -3.44 -20.81
N GLU A 255 -17.84 -4.17 -19.71
CA GLU A 255 -19.07 -4.94 -19.45
C GLU A 255 -19.96 -4.33 -18.37
N ILE A 256 -19.42 -3.45 -17.53
CA ILE A 256 -20.08 -3.00 -16.29
C ILE A 256 -20.36 -1.50 -16.35
N PHE A 257 -19.32 -0.70 -16.62
CA PHE A 257 -19.41 0.75 -16.77
C PHE A 257 -18.80 1.24 -18.09
N PRO A 258 -19.43 0.93 -19.24
CA PRO A 258 -19.02 1.49 -20.53
C PRO A 258 -19.03 3.00 -20.54
N GLU A 259 -17.96 3.58 -21.07
CA GLU A 259 -17.81 5.02 -21.19
C GLU A 259 -18.89 5.65 -22.08
N SER A 260 -19.34 4.94 -23.13
CA SER A 260 -20.46 5.37 -23.99
C SER A 260 -21.73 5.60 -23.17
N ASP A 261 -22.05 4.65 -22.30
CA ASP A 261 -23.32 4.60 -21.57
C ASP A 261 -23.30 5.63 -20.44
N MET A 262 -22.16 5.74 -19.75
CA MET A 262 -21.94 6.73 -18.70
C MET A 262 -22.06 8.16 -19.25
N LYS A 263 -21.54 8.43 -20.46
CA LYS A 263 -21.64 9.75 -21.12
C LYS A 263 -23.07 10.14 -21.47
N THR A 264 -23.92 9.16 -21.78
CA THR A 264 -25.34 9.37 -22.02
C THR A 264 -26.16 9.28 -20.73
N HIS A 265 -25.52 9.31 -19.56
CA HIS A 265 -26.16 9.24 -18.25
C HIS A 265 -26.98 7.95 -18.04
N THR A 266 -26.46 6.82 -18.52
CA THR A 266 -27.08 5.49 -18.44
C THR A 266 -26.11 4.45 -17.86
N LEU A 267 -26.68 3.34 -17.36
CA LEU A 267 -25.93 2.21 -16.81
C LEU A 267 -26.45 0.90 -17.40
N LYS A 268 -25.52 -0.01 -17.74
CA LYS A 268 -25.81 -1.42 -18.02
C LYS A 268 -26.43 -2.09 -16.80
N ASP A 269 -27.25 -3.12 -17.02
CA ASP A 269 -27.87 -3.89 -15.94
C ASP A 269 -26.85 -4.45 -14.95
N PHE A 270 -25.70 -4.92 -15.43
CA PHE A 270 -24.67 -5.43 -14.55
C PHE A 270 -24.04 -4.32 -13.69
N GLY A 271 -23.84 -3.13 -14.27
CA GLY A 271 -23.43 -1.94 -13.52
C GLY A 271 -24.43 -1.58 -12.43
N ARG A 272 -25.73 -1.59 -12.74
CA ARG A 272 -26.81 -1.33 -11.76
C ARG A 272 -26.80 -2.36 -10.64
N GLU A 273 -26.80 -3.64 -10.97
CA GLU A 273 -26.78 -4.74 -10.00
C GLU A 273 -25.57 -4.66 -9.04
N TYR A 274 -24.40 -4.29 -9.58
CA TYR A 274 -23.21 -4.10 -8.76
C TYR A 274 -23.32 -2.91 -7.79
N LEU A 275 -23.92 -1.80 -8.22
CA LEU A 275 -24.17 -0.62 -7.37
C LEU A 275 -25.28 -0.88 -6.34
N ASP A 276 -26.35 -1.56 -6.76
CA ASP A 276 -27.50 -1.91 -5.94
C ASP A 276 -27.10 -2.80 -4.76
N MET A 277 -26.12 -3.69 -4.93
CA MET A 277 -25.56 -4.51 -3.85
C MET A 277 -25.01 -3.67 -2.68
N PHE A 278 -24.56 -2.44 -2.95
CA PHE A 278 -24.05 -1.50 -1.95
C PHE A 278 -25.04 -0.38 -1.60
N ASP A 279 -26.29 -0.43 -2.07
CA ASP A 279 -27.26 0.67 -1.94
C ASP A 279 -26.71 2.02 -2.47
N ILE A 280 -25.90 1.98 -3.53
CA ILE A 280 -25.37 3.18 -4.18
C ILE A 280 -26.44 3.76 -5.09
N ASP A 281 -26.83 5.00 -4.83
CA ASP A 281 -27.70 5.75 -5.76
C ASP A 281 -27.03 5.93 -7.13
N HIS A 282 -27.74 5.50 -8.17
CA HIS A 282 -27.24 5.49 -9.55
C HIS A 282 -26.96 6.88 -10.11
N ASN A 283 -27.82 7.86 -9.81
CA ASN A 283 -27.66 9.22 -10.32
C ASN A 283 -26.47 9.90 -9.63
N ASP A 284 -26.34 9.73 -8.32
CA ASP A 284 -25.19 10.24 -7.58
C ASP A 284 -23.89 9.57 -8.01
N PHE A 285 -23.92 8.28 -8.34
CA PHE A 285 -22.77 7.59 -8.93
C PHE A 285 -22.36 8.21 -10.26
N LEU A 286 -23.28 8.37 -11.20
CA LEU A 286 -23.04 9.01 -12.51
C LEU A 286 -22.52 10.45 -12.32
N ASN A 287 -23.14 11.20 -11.42
CA ASN A 287 -22.81 12.59 -11.11
C ASN A 287 -21.39 12.78 -10.60
N ILE A 288 -20.81 11.83 -9.84
CA ILE A 288 -19.39 11.94 -9.42
C ILE A 288 -18.48 12.08 -10.64
N PHE A 289 -18.72 11.29 -11.67
CA PHE A 289 -17.86 11.23 -12.84
C PHE A 289 -18.15 12.39 -13.81
N GLU A 290 -19.41 12.79 -13.95
CA GLU A 290 -19.80 13.93 -14.81
C GLU A 290 -19.35 15.28 -14.23
N LYS A 291 -19.53 15.49 -12.92
CA LYS A 291 -19.18 16.76 -12.25
C LYS A 291 -17.67 16.93 -12.05
N TYR A 292 -16.89 15.87 -12.25
CA TYR A 292 -15.43 15.96 -12.21
C TYR A 292 -14.93 16.79 -13.41
N LYS A 293 -14.62 18.06 -13.18
CA LYS A 293 -13.99 18.95 -14.17
C LYS A 293 -12.50 19.03 -13.90
N LYS A 294 -11.67 18.78 -14.92
CA LYS A 294 -10.20 18.93 -14.80
C LYS A 294 -9.82 20.35 -14.40
N GLU A 295 -10.57 21.36 -14.84
CA GLU A 295 -10.39 22.76 -14.46
C GLU A 295 -10.92 23.14 -13.06
N ASN A 296 -11.65 22.26 -12.36
CA ASN A 296 -12.15 22.53 -11.00
C ASN A 296 -12.20 21.25 -10.14
N THR A 297 -11.01 20.77 -9.77
CA THR A 297 -10.82 19.58 -8.93
C THR A 297 -11.18 19.80 -7.44
N SER A 298 -11.68 20.98 -7.08
CA SER A 298 -12.00 21.37 -5.71
C SER A 298 -13.50 21.26 -5.39
N ALA A 299 -14.35 20.99 -6.38
CA ALA A 299 -15.79 20.83 -6.16
C ALA A 299 -16.07 19.56 -5.34
N VAL A 300 -16.53 19.75 -4.11
CA VAL A 300 -16.87 18.66 -3.20
C VAL A 300 -18.28 18.17 -3.49
N VAL A 301 -18.47 16.87 -3.62
CA VAL A 301 -19.79 16.25 -3.71
C VAL A 301 -20.55 16.52 -2.39
N SER A 302 -21.74 17.11 -2.50
CA SER A 302 -22.60 17.36 -1.34
C SER A 302 -23.01 16.04 -0.69
N ASN A 303 -22.99 16.00 0.65
CA ASN A 303 -23.26 14.78 1.43
C ASN A 303 -22.43 13.57 0.93
N HIS A 304 -21.14 13.78 0.68
CA HIS A 304 -20.25 12.77 0.11
C HIS A 304 -20.00 11.56 1.01
N LEU A 305 -20.16 11.71 2.33
CA LEU A 305 -20.06 10.62 3.29
C LEU A 305 -21.45 10.15 3.66
N ARG A 306 -21.76 8.89 3.38
CA ARG A 306 -23.07 8.30 3.66
C ARG A 306 -22.89 6.93 4.30
N THR A 307 -23.83 6.56 5.16
CA THR A 307 -23.91 5.21 5.72
C THR A 307 -25.22 4.59 5.26
N VAL A 308 -25.13 3.41 4.66
CA VAL A 308 -26.28 2.62 4.24
C VAL A 308 -26.36 1.36 5.05
N THR A 309 -27.57 0.83 5.22
CA THR A 309 -27.83 -0.44 5.92
C THR A 309 -28.32 -1.46 4.91
N LEU A 310 -27.49 -2.46 4.62
CA LEU A 310 -27.78 -3.49 3.63
C LEU A 310 -28.90 -4.43 4.09
N SER A 311 -29.82 -4.73 3.18
CA SER A 311 -30.80 -5.80 3.36
C SER A 311 -30.12 -7.19 3.39
N GLY A 312 -30.87 -8.22 3.79
CA GLY A 312 -30.36 -9.60 3.85
C GLY A 312 -29.81 -10.12 2.51
N SER A 313 -30.50 -9.84 1.40
CA SER A 313 -30.07 -10.26 0.06
C SER A 313 -28.81 -9.50 -0.41
N LYS A 314 -28.73 -8.19 -0.16
CA LYS A 314 -27.56 -7.37 -0.49
C LYS A 314 -26.34 -7.77 0.33
N LYS A 315 -26.54 -8.06 1.62
CA LYS A 315 -25.52 -8.62 2.51
C LYS A 315 -25.01 -9.96 1.97
N ALA A 316 -25.89 -10.86 1.55
CA ALA A 316 -25.52 -12.15 0.97
C ALA A 316 -24.70 -11.99 -0.33
N ALA A 317 -25.09 -11.06 -1.21
CA ALA A 317 -24.35 -10.74 -2.42
C ALA A 317 -22.95 -10.17 -2.11
N LEU A 318 -22.82 -9.28 -1.12
CA LEU A 318 -21.52 -8.76 -0.70
C LEU A 318 -20.63 -9.87 -0.13
N VAL A 319 -21.17 -10.74 0.74
CA VAL A 319 -20.44 -11.90 1.27
C VAL A 319 -19.98 -12.81 0.14
N ARG A 320 -20.83 -13.07 -0.86
CA ARG A 320 -20.51 -13.85 -2.05
C ARG A 320 -19.34 -13.23 -2.82
N LEU A 321 -19.38 -11.92 -3.06
CA LEU A 321 -18.31 -11.20 -3.74
C LEU A 321 -16.99 -11.29 -2.95
N ILE A 322 -17.02 -11.05 -1.63
CA ILE A 322 -15.82 -11.14 -0.78
C ILE A 322 -15.23 -12.56 -0.84
N LYS A 323 -16.04 -13.60 -0.66
CA LYS A 323 -15.57 -15.00 -0.75
C LYS A 323 -14.93 -15.27 -2.10
N SER A 324 -15.54 -14.82 -3.20
CA SER A 324 -14.97 -15.04 -4.54
C SER A 324 -13.69 -14.27 -4.80
N GLY A 325 -13.51 -13.10 -4.18
CA GLY A 325 -12.30 -12.29 -4.26
C GLY A 325 -11.15 -12.88 -3.43
N VAL A 326 -11.41 -13.19 -2.16
CA VAL A 326 -10.45 -13.79 -1.22
C VAL A 326 -10.10 -15.22 -1.64
N GLY A 327 -11.11 -16.04 -1.90
CA GLY A 327 -10.98 -17.47 -2.19
C GLY A 327 -10.28 -18.26 -1.07
N HIS A 328 -9.84 -19.46 -1.40
CA HIS A 328 -9.06 -20.33 -0.52
C HIS A 328 -8.12 -21.25 -1.31
N GLY A 329 -7.33 -22.04 -0.57
CA GLY A 329 -6.44 -23.07 -1.11
C GLY A 329 -5.00 -22.59 -1.31
N TYR A 330 -4.58 -21.54 -0.60
CA TYR A 330 -3.23 -20.96 -0.71
C TYR A 330 -2.73 -20.46 0.63
N TRP A 331 -1.45 -20.12 0.68
CA TRP A 331 -0.82 -19.41 1.78
C TRP A 331 -0.56 -17.97 1.38
N MET A 332 -0.94 -17.03 2.24
CA MET A 332 -0.58 -15.63 2.08
C MET A 332 0.84 -15.43 2.59
N THR A 333 1.72 -14.91 1.72
CA THR A 333 3.10 -14.52 2.03
C THR A 333 3.21 -13.02 1.85
N HIS A 334 2.87 -12.26 2.88
CA HIS A 334 2.82 -10.80 2.80
C HIS A 334 3.92 -10.16 3.63
N TYR A 335 4.86 -9.48 2.97
CA TYR A 335 5.86 -8.66 3.64
C TYR A 335 5.46 -7.19 3.57
N ASP A 336 5.18 -6.58 4.71
CA ASP A 336 4.75 -5.16 4.78
C ASP A 336 5.93 -4.16 4.73
N GLY A 337 7.16 -4.67 4.64
CA GLY A 337 8.41 -3.90 4.69
C GLY A 337 9.09 -3.93 6.06
N GLY A 338 8.43 -4.49 7.08
CA GLY A 338 9.04 -4.78 8.39
C GLY A 338 8.76 -6.21 8.88
N THR A 339 7.54 -6.70 8.75
CA THR A 339 7.11 -8.03 9.22
C THR A 339 6.61 -8.90 8.08
N LEU A 340 7.02 -10.16 8.08
CA LEU A 340 6.42 -11.19 7.25
C LEU A 340 5.16 -11.76 7.91
N HIS A 341 4.02 -11.53 7.29
CA HIS A 341 2.74 -12.17 7.64
C HIS A 341 2.58 -13.44 6.79
N PHE A 342 2.68 -14.60 7.44
CA PHE A 342 2.59 -15.90 6.76
C PHE A 342 1.50 -16.80 7.37
N TYR A 343 0.42 -17.05 6.62
CA TYR A 343 -0.75 -17.79 7.10
C TYR A 343 -1.51 -18.51 5.98
N GLU A 344 -2.16 -19.63 6.31
CA GLU A 344 -3.00 -20.37 5.38
C GLU A 344 -4.35 -19.68 5.19
N VAL A 345 -4.74 -19.51 3.92
CA VAL A 345 -6.08 -19.09 3.51
C VAL A 345 -6.85 -20.34 3.09
N ASN A 346 -7.37 -21.06 4.08
CA ASN A 346 -8.29 -22.18 3.89
C ASN A 346 -9.75 -21.72 3.88
N GLU A 347 -10.70 -22.65 3.71
CA GLU A 347 -12.14 -22.32 3.66
C GLU A 347 -12.64 -21.65 4.94
N GLN A 348 -12.14 -22.07 6.11
CA GLN A 348 -12.52 -21.45 7.38
C GLN A 348 -12.01 -20.01 7.45
N TYR A 349 -10.76 -19.77 7.04
CA TYR A 349 -10.20 -18.42 6.94
C TYR A 349 -11.04 -17.55 6.00
N MET A 350 -11.33 -18.03 4.79
CA MET A 350 -12.16 -17.32 3.81
C MET A 350 -13.54 -16.97 4.37
N ASN A 351 -14.17 -17.90 5.10
CA ASN A 351 -15.47 -17.66 5.72
C ASN A 351 -15.40 -16.57 6.80
N ARG A 352 -14.33 -16.52 7.61
CA ARG A 352 -14.10 -15.41 8.56
C ARG A 352 -13.81 -14.09 7.85
N ALA A 353 -12.98 -14.12 6.79
CA ALA A 353 -12.68 -12.97 5.96
C ALA A 353 -13.93 -12.38 5.27
N ALA A 354 -14.94 -13.20 4.98
CA ALA A 354 -16.22 -12.74 4.44
C ALA A 354 -17.29 -12.47 5.50
N ASN A 355 -17.04 -12.79 6.77
CA ASN A 355 -18.01 -12.60 7.84
C ASN A 355 -18.07 -11.12 8.26
N LEU A 356 -19.06 -10.40 7.72
CA LEU A 356 -19.33 -8.99 8.01
C LEU A 356 -19.66 -8.78 9.49
N LYS A 357 -18.99 -7.81 10.14
CA LYS A 357 -19.22 -7.43 11.55
C LYS A 357 -20.51 -6.65 11.76
N GLY A 358 -21.07 -6.09 10.71
CA GLY A 358 -22.36 -5.41 10.70
C GLY A 358 -23.10 -5.62 9.39
N ASN A 359 -24.13 -4.81 9.17
CA ASN A 359 -24.83 -4.68 7.90
C ASN A 359 -24.69 -3.27 7.30
N THR A 360 -23.82 -2.43 7.87
CA THR A 360 -23.62 -1.07 7.39
C THR A 360 -22.44 -0.98 6.45
N VAL A 361 -22.58 -0.19 5.39
CA VAL A 361 -21.48 0.21 4.49
C VAL A 361 -21.37 1.73 4.51
N ASN A 362 -20.14 2.23 4.67
CA ASN A 362 -19.84 3.65 4.57
C ASN A 362 -19.41 3.97 3.14
N LEU A 363 -20.25 4.72 2.43
CA LEU A 363 -20.04 5.17 1.08
C LEU A 363 -19.34 6.54 1.09
N GLN A 364 -18.29 6.67 0.28
CA GLN A 364 -17.56 7.93 0.10
C GLN A 364 -17.60 8.34 -1.37
N TYR A 365 -18.60 9.13 -1.74
CA TYR A 365 -18.77 9.67 -3.09
C TYR A 365 -17.68 10.70 -3.35
N GLY A 366 -16.85 10.51 -4.36
CA GLY A 366 -15.67 11.35 -4.55
C GLY A 366 -14.49 11.00 -3.63
N GLY A 367 -14.50 9.81 -3.01
CA GLY A 367 -13.55 9.40 -2.00
C GLY A 367 -13.70 10.19 -0.69
N ALA A 368 -12.79 9.99 0.27
CA ALA A 368 -12.90 10.55 1.62
C ALA A 368 -13.00 12.09 1.66
N GLY A 369 -12.47 12.79 0.66
CA GLY A 369 -12.54 14.26 0.55
C GLY A 369 -13.65 14.78 -0.39
N GLY A 370 -14.42 13.89 -1.01
CA GLY A 370 -15.54 14.26 -1.87
C GLY A 370 -15.20 14.85 -3.25
N THR A 371 -13.93 14.89 -3.66
CA THR A 371 -13.48 15.57 -4.89
C THR A 371 -12.90 14.66 -5.97
N ALA A 372 -12.70 13.37 -5.68
CA ALA A 372 -12.03 12.46 -6.59
C ALA A 372 -12.98 11.77 -7.58
N LYS A 373 -12.47 11.28 -8.71
CA LYS A 373 -13.19 10.42 -9.66
C LYS A 373 -13.33 8.96 -9.17
N ARG A 374 -13.95 8.78 -8.00
CA ARG A 374 -14.15 7.45 -7.40
C ARG A 374 -15.33 7.43 -6.42
N ILE A 375 -15.80 6.24 -6.12
CA ILE A 375 -16.57 5.96 -4.90
C ILE A 375 -15.84 4.87 -4.11
N ASN A 376 -15.74 5.06 -2.79
CA ASN A 376 -15.25 4.02 -1.88
C ASN A 376 -16.43 3.43 -1.10
N MET A 377 -16.40 2.12 -0.87
CA MET A 377 -17.34 1.38 -0.02
C MET A 377 -16.53 0.74 1.11
N ASN A 378 -16.66 1.31 2.30
CA ASN A 378 -15.88 0.88 3.47
C ASN A 378 -16.77 0.07 4.41
N PHE A 379 -16.31 -1.11 4.79
CA PHE A 379 -17.03 -2.01 5.68
C PHE A 379 -16.08 -2.98 6.37
N GLU A 380 -16.59 -3.65 7.38
CA GLU A 380 -15.79 -4.41 8.32
C GLU A 380 -16.16 -5.89 8.30
N THR A 381 -15.14 -6.75 8.30
CA THR A 381 -15.28 -8.20 8.47
C THR A 381 -14.49 -8.69 9.68
N THR A 382 -14.49 -10.00 9.93
CA THR A 382 -13.76 -10.56 11.06
C THR A 382 -12.24 -10.40 10.91
N GLU A 383 -11.72 -10.57 9.70
CA GLU A 383 -10.26 -10.51 9.44
C GLU A 383 -9.80 -9.15 8.91
N TYR A 384 -10.69 -8.38 8.28
CA TYR A 384 -10.31 -7.21 7.48
C TYR A 384 -11.20 -5.99 7.66
N ASP A 385 -10.58 -4.82 7.56
CA ASP A 385 -11.24 -3.58 7.19
C ASP A 385 -11.13 -3.42 5.67
N PHE A 386 -12.25 -3.50 4.97
CA PHE A 386 -12.31 -3.39 3.52
C PHE A 386 -12.59 -1.95 3.08
N SER A 387 -11.94 -1.55 1.99
CA SER A 387 -12.24 -0.35 1.21
C SER A 387 -12.34 -0.73 -0.24
N PHE A 388 -13.52 -1.21 -0.65
CA PHE A 388 -13.76 -1.46 -2.07
C PHE A 388 -13.83 -0.10 -2.77
N ASN A 389 -13.44 -0.04 -4.04
CA ASN A 389 -13.58 1.19 -4.80
C ASN A 389 -13.93 0.94 -6.26
N ILE A 390 -14.64 1.90 -6.85
CA ILE A 390 -14.86 2.02 -8.29
C ILE A 390 -14.19 3.30 -8.73
N ARG A 391 -13.19 3.21 -9.62
CA ARG A 391 -12.33 4.35 -9.96
C ARG A 391 -11.82 4.28 -11.40
N ASN A 392 -11.32 5.41 -11.86
CA ASN A 392 -10.42 5.45 -13.01
C ASN A 392 -8.95 5.36 -12.56
N THR A 393 -8.17 4.48 -13.20
CA THR A 393 -6.72 4.31 -13.01
C THR A 393 -5.89 4.72 -14.22
N GLN A 394 -6.53 5.11 -15.33
CA GLN A 394 -5.91 5.31 -16.65
C GLN A 394 -6.01 6.77 -17.14
N GLY A 395 -5.97 7.75 -16.23
CA GLY A 395 -6.02 9.18 -16.57
C GLY A 395 -7.38 9.71 -17.05
N GLY A 396 -8.27 8.87 -17.56
CA GLY A 396 -9.64 9.22 -17.98
C GLY A 396 -10.59 9.58 -16.84
N ILE A 397 -11.84 9.92 -17.16
CA ILE A 397 -12.85 10.33 -16.16
C ILE A 397 -13.57 9.10 -15.61
N TYR A 398 -14.18 8.29 -16.47
CA TYR A 398 -15.07 7.19 -16.12
C TYR A 398 -14.36 5.96 -15.54
N PRO A 399 -15.04 5.12 -14.76
CA PRO A 399 -14.47 3.92 -14.15
C PRO A 399 -13.71 3.03 -15.14
N SER A 400 -12.49 2.64 -14.77
CA SER A 400 -11.72 1.63 -15.48
C SER A 400 -11.50 0.38 -14.66
N ARG A 401 -11.53 0.50 -13.32
CA ARG A 401 -11.27 -0.60 -12.40
C ARG A 401 -12.23 -0.57 -11.21
N THR A 402 -12.49 -1.76 -10.67
CA THR A 402 -12.92 -1.91 -9.28
C THR A 402 -11.91 -2.74 -8.51
N ASN A 403 -11.66 -2.33 -7.27
CA ASN A 403 -10.65 -2.91 -6.41
C ASN A 403 -11.25 -3.36 -5.07
N GLY A 404 -10.74 -4.45 -4.54
CA GLY A 404 -11.05 -4.97 -3.21
C GLY A 404 -9.89 -4.74 -2.24
N ASP A 405 -9.61 -3.47 -1.93
CA ASP A 405 -8.50 -3.09 -1.06
C ASP A 405 -8.84 -3.40 0.41
N TYR A 406 -7.84 -3.77 1.21
CA TYR A 406 -8.06 -4.18 2.59
C TYR A 406 -6.89 -3.85 3.53
N PHE A 407 -7.22 -3.78 4.81
CA PHE A 407 -6.28 -3.81 5.92
C PHE A 407 -6.59 -5.01 6.80
N LYS A 408 -5.57 -5.81 7.13
CA LYS A 408 -5.69 -6.92 8.08
C LYS A 408 -5.70 -6.38 9.51
N LYS A 409 -6.57 -6.94 10.35
CA LYS A 409 -6.69 -6.60 11.76
C LYS A 409 -5.73 -7.34 12.67
#